data_AF-A0A0P0VGQ0-F1
#
_entry.id   AF-A0A0P0VGQ0-F1
#
_cell.length_a   1.000
_cell.length_b   1.000
_cell.length_c   1.000
_cell.angle_alpha   90.00
_cell.angle_beta   90.00
_cell.angle_gamma   90.00
#
_symmetry.space_group_name_H-M   'P 1'
#
loop_
_entity.id
_entity.type
_entity.pdbx_description
1 polymer ?
#
loop_
_entity_poly.entity_id
_entity_poly.type
_entity_poly.pdbx_seq_one_letter_code
_entity_poly.pdbx_strand_id
1 'polypeptide(L)' 'LITGKKLENLHDALSNTGTDGTGALLREGAAAYLNSIVNKKFPFTTQQVKDCIVVAMTSDGAASSQAEIFKKANDYHY' A
#
# COMPACT_ATOMS: atom_id res chain seq x y z
N LEU A 1 -23.15 5.91 -2.13
CA LEU A 1 -22.23 6.23 -3.25
C LEU A 1 -20.75 6.29 -2.85
N ILE A 2 -20.39 6.77 -1.66
CA ILE A 2 -18.98 6.99 -1.24
C ILE A 2 -18.14 5.69 -1.26
N THR A 3 -18.72 4.54 -0.91
CA THR A 3 -18.01 3.24 -0.90
C THR A 3 -17.51 2.82 -2.29
N GLY A 4 -18.28 3.11 -3.34
CA GLY A 4 -17.92 2.76 -4.72
C GLY A 4 -16.63 3.46 -5.17
N LYS A 5 -16.57 4.80 -5.00
CA LYS A 5 -15.37 5.59 -5.34
C LYS A 5 -14.12 5.15 -4.57
N LYS A 6 -14.26 4.77 -3.29
CA LYS A 6 -13.12 4.31 -2.50
C LYS A 6 -12.57 2.97 -3.01
N LEU A 7 -13.44 2.08 -3.48
CA LEU A 7 -13.03 0.80 -4.06
C LEU A 7 -12.39 0.98 -5.44
N GLU A 8 -12.96 1.84 -6.29
CA GLU A 8 -12.37 2.24 -7.59
C GLU A 8 -10.95 2.76 -7.40
N ASN A 9 -10.75 3.70 -6.46
CA ASN A 9 -9.42 4.24 -6.15
C ASN A 9 -8.42 3.18 -5.67
N LEU A 10 -8.88 2.12 -4.99
CA LEU A 10 -8.01 1.04 -4.53
C LEU A 10 -7.62 0.11 -5.70
N HIS A 11 -8.56 -0.19 -6.59
CA HIS A 11 -8.29 -0.96 -7.79
C HIS A 11 -7.31 -0.23 -8.72
N ASP A 12 -7.47 1.08 -8.89
CA ASP A 12 -6.57 1.91 -9.68
C ASP A 12 -5.16 1.98 -9.05
N ALA A 13 -5.08 2.04 -7.72
CA ALA A 13 -3.81 1.98 -7.00
C ALA A 13 -3.09 0.64 -7.20
N LEU A 14 -3.82 -0.49 -7.11
CA LEU A 14 -3.28 -1.83 -7.38
C LEU A 14 -2.83 -2.01 -8.83
N SER A 15 -3.57 -1.41 -9.77
CA SER A 15 -3.32 -1.52 -11.22
C SER A 15 -2.38 -0.44 -11.76
N ASN A 16 -1.81 0.39 -10.89
CA ASN A 16 -0.96 1.50 -11.29
C ASN A 16 0.29 0.99 -12.03
N THR A 17 0.55 1.46 -13.25
CA THR A 17 1.69 1.04 -14.08
C THR A 17 2.92 1.95 -13.95
N GLY A 18 2.85 2.99 -13.13
CA GLY A 18 3.94 3.91 -12.86
C GLY A 18 5.15 3.19 -12.26
N THR A 19 6.33 3.48 -12.79
CA THR A 19 7.59 2.88 -12.36
C THR A 19 8.36 3.75 -11.36
N ASP A 20 7.78 4.88 -10.95
CA ASP A 20 8.33 5.77 -9.93
C ASP A 20 8.00 5.26 -8.51
N GLY A 21 8.59 5.89 -7.48
CA GLY A 21 8.38 5.52 -6.09
C GLY A 21 6.92 5.68 -5.67
N THR A 22 6.23 6.69 -6.20
CA THR A 22 4.80 6.91 -5.94
C THR A 22 3.92 5.78 -6.48
N GLY A 23 4.13 5.38 -7.73
CA GLY A 23 3.41 4.25 -8.34
C GLY A 23 3.67 2.93 -7.62
N ALA A 24 4.92 2.69 -7.21
CA ALA A 24 5.27 1.53 -6.39
C ALA A 24 4.58 1.56 -5.00
N LEU A 25 4.58 2.71 -4.32
CA LEU A 25 3.91 2.88 -3.03
C LEU A 25 2.40 2.66 -3.14
N LEU A 26 1.77 3.14 -4.22
CA LEU A 26 0.34 2.92 -4.44
C LEU A 26 0.00 1.44 -4.59
N ARG A 27 0.74 0.70 -5.41
CA ARG A 27 0.52 -0.75 -5.59
C ARG A 27 0.72 -1.52 -4.29
N GLU A 28 1.90 -1.36 -3.69
CA GLU A 28 2.29 -2.16 -2.52
C GLU A 28 1.55 -1.71 -1.25
N GLY A 29 1.26 -0.42 -1.11
CA GLY A 29 0.46 0.13 -0.02
C GLY A 29 -1.01 -0.28 -0.09
N ALA A 30 -1.59 -0.34 -1.30
CA ALA A 30 -2.94 -0.87 -1.50
C ALA A 30 -3.02 -2.36 -1.15
N ALA A 31 -2.05 -3.16 -1.62
CA ALA A 31 -1.95 -4.57 -1.24
C ALA A 31 -1.76 -4.75 0.27
N ALA A 32 -0.87 -3.96 0.89
CA ALA A 32 -0.63 -3.99 2.33
C ALA A 32 -1.88 -3.61 3.14
N TYR A 33 -2.67 -2.64 2.67
CA TYR A 33 -3.91 -2.23 3.31
C TYR A 33 -4.97 -3.35 3.26
N LEU A 34 -5.06 -4.08 2.15
CA LEU A 34 -5.95 -5.24 2.06
C LEU A 34 -5.46 -6.38 2.95
N ASN A 35 -4.17 -6.69 2.87
CA ASN A 35 -3.55 -7.74 3.68
C ASN A 35 -3.68 -7.47 5.19
N SER A 36 -3.56 -6.21 5.64
CA SER A 36 -3.73 -5.84 7.04
C SER A 36 -5.18 -5.99 7.56
N ILE A 37 -6.16 -6.05 6.66
CA ILE A 37 -7.56 -6.28 7.01
C ILE A 37 -7.88 -7.78 7.04
N VAL A 38 -7.41 -8.54 6.04
CA VAL A 38 -7.83 -9.94 5.83
C VAL A 38 -6.88 -10.95 6.48
N ASN A 39 -5.58 -10.66 6.55
CA ASN A 39 -4.58 -11.55 7.11
C ASN A 39 -4.22 -11.13 8.55
N LYS A 40 -4.68 -11.93 9.52
CA LYS A 40 -4.39 -11.71 10.96
C LYS A 40 -2.91 -11.81 11.33
N LYS A 41 -2.08 -12.42 10.47
CA LYS A 41 -0.63 -12.55 10.64
C LYS A 41 0.16 -11.49 9.86
N PHE A 42 -0.52 -10.59 9.15
CA PHE A 42 0.17 -9.50 8.47
C PHE A 42 0.93 -8.63 9.49
N PRO A 43 2.19 -8.27 9.22
CA PRO A 43 3.04 -7.63 10.24
C PRO A 43 2.65 -6.19 10.58
N PHE A 44 1.77 -5.56 9.79
CA PHE A 44 1.28 -4.21 10.04
C PHE A 44 -0.22 -4.21 10.33
N THR A 45 -0.64 -3.39 11.29
CA THR A 45 -2.04 -3.03 11.46
C THR A 45 -2.50 -2.11 10.33
N THR A 46 -3.80 -2.08 10.06
CA THR A 46 -4.40 -1.18 9.06
C THR A 46 -4.12 0.30 9.35
N GLN A 47 -3.96 0.69 10.62
CA GLN A 47 -3.59 2.07 10.95
C GLN A 47 -2.13 2.36 10.62
N GLN A 48 -1.20 1.45 10.97
CA GLN A 48 0.22 1.57 10.60
C GLN A 48 0.40 1.66 9.08
N VAL A 49 -0.33 0.88 8.29
CA VAL A 49 -0.27 0.98 6.82
C VAL A 49 -0.64 2.39 6.34
N LYS A 50 -1.74 2.96 6.85
CA LYS A 50 -2.14 4.34 6.48
C LYS A 50 -1.10 5.37 6.88
N ASP A 51 -0.58 5.28 8.10
CA ASP A 51 0.41 6.23 8.61
C ASP A 51 1.70 6.17 7.80
N CYS A 52 2.17 4.96 7.48
CA CYS A 52 3.32 4.74 6.59
C CYS A 52 3.10 5.34 5.19
N ILE A 53 1.91 5.18 4.59
CA ILE A 53 1.60 5.80 3.29
C ILE A 53 1.69 7.33 3.37
N VAL A 54 1.11 7.95 4.42
CA VAL A 54 1.15 9.41 4.60
C VAL A 54 2.58 9.93 4.72
N VAL A 55 3.42 9.26 5.51
CA VAL A 55 4.83 9.64 5.69
C VAL A 55 5.63 9.43 4.39
N ALA A 56 5.41 8.31 3.70
CA ALA A 56 6.17 7.95 2.51
C ALA A 56 5.89 8.86 1.31
N MET A 57 4.69 9.45 1.20
CA MET A 57 4.38 10.43 0.14
C MET A 57 5.18 11.75 0.19
N THR A 58 6.03 11.96 1.21
CA THR A 58 6.82 13.19 1.35
C THR A 58 7.91 13.35 0.29
N SER A 59 8.38 12.27 -0.33
CA SER A 59 9.31 12.31 -1.48
C SER A 59 9.29 11.01 -2.26
N ASP A 60 9.76 11.03 -3.51
CA ASP A 60 9.86 9.83 -4.35
C ASP A 60 10.76 8.74 -3.72
N GLY A 61 11.87 9.15 -3.10
CA GLY A 61 12.78 8.22 -2.40
C GLY A 61 12.15 7.58 -1.16
N ALA A 62 11.35 8.34 -0.40
CA ALA A 62 10.60 7.81 0.75
C ALA A 62 9.49 6.85 0.28
N ALA A 63 8.81 7.19 -0.81
CA ALA A 63 7.78 6.35 -1.43
C ALA A 63 8.37 5.02 -1.91
N SER A 64 9.49 5.07 -2.63
CA SER A 64 10.22 3.88 -3.10
C SER A 64 10.67 3.00 -1.93
N SER A 65 11.27 3.58 -0.88
CA SER A 65 11.73 2.84 0.29
C SER A 65 10.59 2.14 1.03
N GLN A 66 9.46 2.82 1.24
CA GLN A 66 8.30 2.23 1.91
C GLN A 66 7.62 1.17 1.03
N ALA A 67 7.61 1.34 -0.29
CA ALA A 67 7.10 0.34 -1.22
C ALA A 67 7.89 -0.97 -1.11
N GLU A 68 9.22 -0.94 -0.96
CA GLU A 68 10.03 -2.15 -0.75
C GLU A 68 9.71 -2.87 0.56
N ILE A 69 9.44 -2.12 1.63
CA ILE A 69 9.03 -2.68 2.93
C ILE A 69 7.67 -3.37 2.80
N PHE A 70 6.70 -2.70 2.17
CA PHE A 70 5.37 -3.29 1.95
C PHE A 70 5.43 -4.50 1.03
N LYS A 71 6.22 -4.46 -0.04
CA LYS A 71 6.41 -5.62 -0.92
C LYS A 71 6.88 -6.84 -0.15
N LYS A 72 7.90 -6.70 0.71
CA LYS A 72 8.38 -7.80 1.56
C LYS A 72 7.29 -8.32 2.49
N ALA A 73 6.49 -7.44 3.08
CA ALA A 73 5.38 -7.84 3.94
C ALA A 73 4.25 -8.54 3.17
N ASN A 74 3.95 -8.08 1.95
CA ASN A 74 2.95 -8.66 1.06
C ASN A 74 3.37 -10.05 0.56
N ASP A 75 4.64 -10.22 0.23
CA ASP A 75 5.20 -11.52 -0.20
C ASP A 75 5.28 -12.53 0.95
N TYR A 76 5.29 -12.06 2.20
CA TYR A 76 5.38 -12.89 3.40
C TYR A 76 4.04 -13.57 3.72
N HIS A 77 3.86 -14.77 3.16
CA HIS A 77 2.71 -15.64 3.41
C HIS A 77 2.94 -16.56 4.61
N TYR A 78 2.21 -16.36 5.71
CA TYR A 78 1.96 -17.38 6.74
C TYR A 78 0.54 -17.28 7.28
#